data_AF-A0A061J7I6-F1
#
_entry.id   AF-A0A061J7I6-F1
#
_cell.length_a   1.000
_cell.length_b   1.000
_cell.length_c   1.000
_cell.angle_alpha   90.00
_cell.angle_beta   90.00
_cell.angle_gamma   90.00
#
_symmetry.space_group_name_H-M   'P 1'
#
loop_
_entity.id
_entity.type
_entity.pdbx_description
1 polymer ?
#
loop_
_entity_poly.entity_id
_entity_poly.type
_entity_poly.pdbx_seq_one_letter_code
_entity_poly.pdbx_strand_id
1 'polypeptide(L)'
;MYGYGGAGVVVRMWRLRSHAFAMERAVQEAIVTHRLSGAALRSRVARRLAGLPREVRRCLGDWEATRLDCLVQFAAWLRVTGRQTARTDLGGLQDLRRRWIALQNQCAQCVAADARLRSLVVHYEPSAGDVATSDPDVVVCVGPQGCGKSTFSRALYALLRQAGLSPCWVNQDEAGGRRQFLTPFGARNTKATRTSSSTR
;
A
#
# COMPACT_ATOMS: atom_id res chain seq x y z
N MET A 1 -28.87 -3.78 1.85
CA MET A 1 -29.03 -2.69 0.86
C MET A 1 -30.41 -2.85 0.27
N TYR A 2 -31.18 -1.78 0.14
CA TYR A 2 -32.51 -1.83 -0.46
C TYR A 2 -32.44 -1.12 -1.82
N GLY A 3 -33.16 -1.65 -2.82
CA GLY A 3 -33.26 -1.05 -4.14
C GLY A 3 -34.68 -1.19 -4.66
N TYR A 4 -34.99 -0.50 -5.76
CA TYR A 4 -36.29 -0.63 -6.42
C TYR A 4 -36.21 -1.72 -7.49
N GLY A 5 -37.10 -2.71 -7.42
CA GLY A 5 -37.27 -3.70 -8.48
C GLY A 5 -37.98 -3.10 -9.69
N GLY A 6 -38.01 -3.82 -10.81
CA GLY A 6 -38.64 -3.35 -12.06
C GLY A 6 -40.14 -3.03 -11.95
N ALA A 7 -40.81 -3.50 -10.88
CA ALA A 7 -42.20 -3.18 -10.56
C ALA A 7 -42.36 -2.01 -9.55
N GLY A 8 -41.30 -1.26 -9.25
CA GLY A 8 -41.35 -0.14 -8.29
C GLY A 8 -41.43 -0.56 -6.81
N VAL A 9 -41.26 -1.84 -6.51
CA VAL A 9 -41.27 -2.38 -5.14
C VAL A 9 -39.86 -2.33 -4.53
N VAL A 10 -39.77 -1.94 -3.27
CA VAL A 10 -38.51 -1.96 -2.51
C VAL A 10 -38.13 -3.42 -2.22
N VAL A 11 -37.02 -3.86 -2.81
CA VAL A 11 -36.48 -5.22 -2.63
C VAL A 11 -35.21 -5.19 -1.79
N ARG A 12 -35.01 -6.24 -1.00
CA ARG A 12 -33.76 -6.46 -0.25
C ARG A 12 -32.71 -6.98 -1.22
N MET A 13 -31.69 -6.16 -1.49
CA MET A 13 -30.56 -6.54 -2.32
C MET A 13 -29.46 -7.16 -1.45
N TRP A 14 -28.98 -8.31 -1.90
CA TRP A 14 -27.82 -8.99 -1.35
C TRP A 14 -26.62 -8.67 -2.23
N ARG A 15 -25.52 -8.22 -1.63
CA ARG A 15 -24.29 -7.90 -2.36
C ARG A 15 -23.36 -9.10 -2.29
N LEU A 16 -23.25 -9.85 -3.38
CA LEU A 16 -22.26 -10.92 -3.47
C LEU A 16 -20.87 -10.30 -3.67
N ARG A 17 -19.87 -10.86 -2.99
CA ARG A 17 -18.49 -10.42 -3.14
C ARG A 17 -17.98 -10.86 -4.50
N SER A 18 -17.62 -9.93 -5.37
CA SER A 18 -16.97 -10.26 -6.64
C SER A 18 -15.53 -10.70 -6.37
N HIS A 19 -15.23 -11.97 -6.59
CA HIS A 19 -13.88 -12.52 -6.47
C HIS A 19 -12.93 -11.88 -7.49
N ALA A 20 -13.39 -11.62 -8.71
CA ALA A 20 -12.62 -10.94 -9.75
C ALA A 20 -12.23 -9.51 -9.31
N PHE A 21 -13.16 -8.76 -8.70
CA PHE A 21 -12.84 -7.44 -8.16
C PHE A 21 -11.83 -7.50 -7.00
N ALA A 22 -11.94 -8.51 -6.13
CA ALA A 22 -10.96 -8.72 -5.07
C ALA A 22 -9.55 -9.02 -5.63
N MET A 23 -9.48 -9.78 -6.73
CA MET A 23 -8.23 -10.04 -7.44
C MET A 23 -7.67 -8.79 -8.13
N GLU A 24 -8.49 -8.02 -8.85
CA GLU A 24 -8.09 -6.72 -9.41
C GLU A 24 -7.46 -5.81 -8.35
N ARG A 25 -8.10 -5.70 -7.18
CA ARG A 25 -7.59 -4.91 -6.07
C ARG A 25 -6.26 -5.44 -5.52
N ALA A 26 -6.11 -6.76 -5.44
CA ALA A 26 -4.86 -7.39 -5.04
C ALA A 26 -3.72 -7.12 -6.02
N VAL A 27 -4.00 -7.18 -7.33
CA VAL A 27 -3.02 -6.88 -8.38
C VAL A 27 -2.68 -5.39 -8.37
N GLN A 28 -3.67 -4.52 -8.22
CA GLN A 28 -3.44 -3.08 -8.07
C GLN A 28 -2.54 -2.76 -6.87
N GLU A 29 -2.73 -3.42 -5.74
CA GLU A 29 -1.86 -3.26 -4.57
C GLU A 29 -0.44 -3.76 -4.86
N ALA A 30 -0.29 -4.90 -5.53
CA ALA A 30 1.01 -5.41 -5.98
C ALA A 30 1.74 -4.45 -6.92
N ILE A 31 1.03 -3.84 -7.86
CA ILE A 31 1.60 -2.89 -8.80
C ILE A 31 1.90 -1.57 -8.10
N VAL A 32 0.97 -0.97 -7.37
CA VAL A 32 1.16 0.39 -6.83
C VAL A 32 2.04 0.38 -5.59
N THR A 33 1.73 -0.47 -4.61
CA THR A 33 2.40 -0.48 -3.31
C THR A 33 3.74 -1.20 -3.41
N HIS A 34 3.72 -2.43 -3.90
CA HIS A 34 4.91 -3.30 -3.95
C HIS A 34 5.71 -3.11 -5.24
N ARG A 35 5.22 -2.28 -6.18
CA ARG A 35 5.91 -1.91 -7.43
C ARG A 35 6.29 -3.12 -8.29
N LEU A 36 5.53 -4.19 -8.18
CA LEU A 36 5.80 -5.42 -8.91
C LEU A 36 5.40 -5.27 -10.38
N SER A 37 6.24 -5.82 -11.26
CA SER A 37 6.05 -5.90 -12.71
C SER A 37 6.67 -7.21 -13.22
N GLY A 38 6.43 -7.54 -14.50
CA GLY A 38 7.02 -8.71 -15.16
C GLY A 38 6.77 -10.03 -14.43
N ALA A 39 7.78 -10.89 -14.39
CA ALA A 39 7.72 -12.20 -13.76
C ALA A 39 7.38 -12.14 -12.26
N ALA A 40 7.90 -11.16 -11.52
CA ALA A 40 7.64 -11.03 -10.08
C ALA A 40 6.15 -10.80 -9.78
N LEU A 41 5.48 -9.99 -10.60
CA LEU A 41 4.03 -9.78 -10.50
C LEU A 41 3.26 -11.06 -10.82
N ARG A 42 3.62 -11.75 -11.92
CA ARG A 42 2.99 -13.02 -12.31
C ARG A 42 3.11 -14.06 -11.18
N SER A 43 4.30 -14.24 -10.62
CA SER A 43 4.53 -15.16 -9.50
C SER A 43 3.74 -14.77 -8.25
N ARG A 44 3.64 -13.47 -7.93
CA ARG A 44 2.83 -13.00 -6.78
C ARG A 44 1.35 -13.32 -6.95
N VAL A 45 0.81 -13.13 -8.15
CA VAL A 45 -0.59 -13.44 -8.46
C VAL A 45 -0.83 -14.94 -8.47
N ALA A 46 0.06 -15.73 -9.10
CA ALA A 46 -0.02 -17.19 -9.12
C ALA A 46 -0.02 -17.79 -7.71
N ARG A 47 0.88 -17.33 -6.82
CA ARG A 47 0.88 -17.74 -5.40
C ARG A 47 -0.45 -17.39 -4.71
N ARG A 48 -1.00 -16.21 -5.00
CA ARG A 48 -2.26 -15.77 -4.40
C ARG A 48 -3.43 -16.62 -4.89
N LEU A 49 -3.48 -16.92 -6.19
CA LEU A 49 -4.50 -17.80 -6.78
C LEU A 49 -4.40 -19.21 -6.21
N ALA A 50 -3.19 -19.78 -6.14
CA ALA A 50 -2.95 -21.11 -5.58
C ALA A 50 -3.40 -21.24 -4.11
N GLY A 51 -3.32 -20.16 -3.33
CA GLY A 51 -3.80 -20.10 -1.95
C GLY A 51 -5.31 -19.97 -1.77
N LEU A 52 -6.09 -19.80 -2.85
CA LEU A 52 -7.55 -19.67 -2.77
C LEU A 52 -8.26 -21.05 -2.79
N PRO A 53 -9.44 -21.16 -2.15
CA PRO A 53 -10.29 -22.34 -2.25
C PRO A 53 -10.59 -22.71 -3.72
N ARG A 54 -10.74 -24.00 -3.99
CA ARG A 54 -10.90 -24.54 -5.36
C ARG A 54 -12.13 -23.96 -6.06
N GLU A 55 -13.20 -23.75 -5.32
CA GLU A 55 -14.47 -23.18 -5.79
C GLU A 55 -14.27 -21.74 -6.27
N VAL A 56 -13.51 -20.96 -5.49
CA VAL A 56 -13.18 -19.57 -5.83
C VAL A 56 -12.25 -19.49 -7.03
N ARG A 57 -11.25 -20.37 -7.11
CA ARG A 57 -10.35 -20.45 -8.28
C ARG A 57 -11.11 -20.75 -9.57
N ARG A 58 -12.10 -21.64 -9.53
CA ARG A 58 -12.94 -21.96 -10.69
C ARG A 58 -13.67 -20.71 -11.22
N CYS A 59 -14.18 -19.87 -10.32
CA CYS A 59 -14.83 -18.60 -10.68
C CYS A 59 -13.86 -17.53 -11.22
N LEU A 60 -12.54 -17.73 -11.07
CA LEU A 60 -11.51 -16.79 -11.50
C LEU A 60 -10.81 -17.20 -12.80
N GLY A 61 -11.12 -18.36 -13.38
CA GLY A 61 -10.46 -18.85 -14.60
C GLY A 61 -10.55 -17.85 -15.77
N ASP A 62 -11.75 -17.36 -16.06
CA ASP A 62 -11.96 -16.37 -17.13
C ASP A 62 -11.25 -15.05 -16.84
N TRP A 63 -11.24 -14.63 -15.56
CA TRP A 63 -10.52 -13.42 -15.14
C TRP A 63 -9.02 -13.60 -15.33
N GLU A 64 -8.44 -14.74 -14.91
CA GLU A 64 -7.01 -15.01 -15.06
C GLU A 64 -6.62 -15.01 -16.54
N ALA A 65 -7.37 -15.71 -17.39
CA ALA A 65 -7.10 -15.81 -18.82
C ALA A 65 -7.21 -14.48 -19.57
N THR A 66 -8.10 -13.59 -19.16
CA THR A 66 -8.37 -12.34 -19.91
C THR A 66 -7.74 -11.10 -19.30
N ARG A 67 -7.60 -11.04 -17.97
CA ARG A 67 -7.20 -9.82 -17.25
C ARG A 67 -5.77 -9.83 -16.75
N LEU A 68 -5.21 -11.00 -16.41
CA LEU A 68 -3.87 -11.05 -15.81
C LEU A 68 -2.82 -10.43 -16.74
N ASP A 69 -2.77 -10.87 -17.99
CA ASP A 69 -1.80 -10.36 -18.95
C ASP A 69 -1.99 -8.87 -19.24
N CYS A 70 -3.23 -8.38 -19.32
CA CYS A 70 -3.49 -6.95 -19.44
C CYS A 70 -2.92 -6.16 -18.26
N LEU A 71 -3.05 -6.66 -17.04
CA LEU A 71 -2.52 -5.99 -15.83
C LEU A 71 -1.00 -6.06 -15.76
N VAL A 72 -0.39 -7.16 -16.22
CA VAL A 72 1.06 -7.29 -16.31
C VAL A 72 1.63 -6.32 -17.34
N GLN A 73 1.01 -6.25 -18.53
CA GLN A 73 1.37 -5.26 -19.56
C GLN A 73 1.15 -3.83 -19.05
N PHE A 74 0.08 -3.58 -18.30
CA PHE A 74 -0.15 -2.27 -17.69
C PHE A 74 0.96 -1.89 -16.70
N ALA A 75 1.39 -2.83 -15.85
CA ALA A 75 2.51 -2.61 -14.93
C ALA A 75 3.82 -2.31 -15.69
N ALA A 76 4.10 -3.06 -16.76
CA ALA A 76 5.23 -2.81 -17.64
C ALA A 76 5.16 -1.44 -18.32
N TRP A 77 3.99 -1.05 -18.84
CA TRP A 77 3.75 0.26 -19.44
C TRP A 77 3.99 1.41 -18.46
N LEU A 78 3.56 1.27 -17.19
CA LEU A 78 3.85 2.27 -16.15
C LEU A 78 5.36 2.46 -15.93
N ARG A 79 6.15 1.38 -16.02
CA ARG A 79 7.61 1.42 -15.89
C ARG A 79 8.28 2.01 -17.12
N VAL A 80 7.94 1.52 -18.32
CA VAL A 80 8.52 1.97 -19.60
C VAL A 80 8.24 3.46 -19.84
N THR A 81 7.06 3.95 -19.47
CA THR A 81 6.70 5.36 -19.62
C THR A 81 7.16 6.26 -18.46
N GLY A 82 7.86 5.71 -17.47
CA GLY A 82 8.34 6.47 -16.31
C GLY A 82 7.25 6.98 -15.37
N ARG A 83 5.99 6.54 -15.55
CA ARG A 83 4.84 6.92 -14.68
C ARG A 83 4.92 6.30 -13.30
N GLN A 84 5.66 5.20 -13.17
CA GLN A 84 6.00 4.59 -11.89
C GLN A 84 7.50 4.26 -11.89
N THR A 85 8.23 4.82 -10.92
CA THR A 85 9.66 4.58 -10.73
C THR A 85 9.96 4.24 -9.27
N ALA A 86 11.19 3.82 -8.97
CA ALA A 86 11.64 3.60 -7.60
C ALA A 86 11.57 4.87 -6.72
N ARG A 87 11.45 6.06 -7.32
CA ARG A 87 11.39 7.35 -6.62
C ARG A 87 9.99 7.96 -6.54
N THR A 88 8.97 7.30 -7.09
CA THR A 88 7.60 7.83 -6.99
C THR A 88 7.22 8.00 -5.53
N ASP A 89 6.80 9.20 -5.16
CA ASP A 89 6.41 9.53 -3.80
C ASP A 89 4.99 9.03 -3.47
N LEU A 90 4.57 9.20 -2.22
CA LEU A 90 3.24 8.77 -1.79
C LEU A 90 2.12 9.49 -2.57
N GLY A 91 2.32 10.77 -2.92
CA GLY A 91 1.37 11.54 -3.73
C GLY A 91 1.18 10.93 -5.12
N GLY A 92 2.27 10.60 -5.81
CA GLY A 92 2.23 9.92 -7.11
C GLY A 92 1.57 8.54 -7.05
N LEU A 93 1.81 7.76 -5.99
CA LEU A 93 1.13 6.47 -5.79
C LEU A 93 -0.38 6.63 -5.56
N GLN A 94 -0.81 7.69 -4.87
CA GLN A 94 -2.23 8.00 -4.70
C GLN A 94 -2.88 8.44 -6.01
N ASP A 95 -2.21 9.25 -6.83
CA ASP A 95 -2.72 9.65 -8.14
C ASP A 95 -2.88 8.44 -9.07
N LEU A 96 -1.89 7.54 -9.10
CA LEU A 96 -1.99 6.27 -9.85
C LEU A 96 -3.21 5.45 -9.43
N ARG A 97 -3.52 5.39 -8.13
CA ARG A 97 -4.73 4.69 -7.63
C ARG A 97 -6.02 5.39 -8.04
N ARG A 98 -6.06 6.73 -7.97
CA ARG A 98 -7.24 7.53 -8.35
C ARG A 98 -7.55 7.40 -9.84
N ARG A 99 -6.52 7.39 -10.68
CA ARG A 99 -6.65 7.36 -12.14
C ARG A 99 -6.53 5.95 -12.73
N TRP A 100 -6.64 4.92 -11.89
CA TRP A 100 -6.37 3.52 -12.25
C TRP A 100 -7.05 3.07 -13.55
N ILE A 101 -8.37 3.30 -13.67
CA ILE A 101 -9.15 2.90 -14.84
C ILE A 101 -8.79 3.74 -16.07
N ALA A 102 -8.65 5.05 -15.89
CA ALA A 102 -8.26 5.96 -16.98
C ALA A 102 -6.88 5.62 -17.54
N LEU A 103 -5.92 5.26 -16.68
CA LEU A 103 -4.57 4.87 -17.06
C LEU A 103 -4.56 3.52 -17.79
N GLN A 104 -5.38 2.56 -17.38
CA GLN A 104 -5.52 1.30 -18.13
C GLN A 104 -6.06 1.53 -19.54
N ASN A 105 -7.05 2.41 -19.70
CA ASN A 105 -7.58 2.78 -21.01
C ASN A 105 -6.50 3.47 -21.87
N GLN A 106 -5.73 4.38 -21.28
CA GLN A 106 -4.60 5.02 -21.96
C GLN A 106 -3.53 4.00 -22.38
N CYS A 107 -3.20 3.05 -21.50
CA CYS A 107 -2.26 1.97 -21.83
C CYS A 107 -2.76 1.17 -23.04
N ALA A 108 -4.02 0.74 -23.03
CA ALA A 108 -4.61 -0.01 -24.16
C ALA A 108 -4.53 0.78 -25.47
N GLN A 109 -4.86 2.08 -25.44
CA GLN A 109 -4.77 2.96 -26.61
C GLN A 109 -3.31 3.13 -27.10
N CYS A 110 -2.37 3.40 -26.20
CA CYS A 110 -0.96 3.60 -26.55
C CYS A 110 -0.33 2.32 -27.11
N VAL A 111 -0.60 1.16 -26.48
CA VAL A 111 -0.07 -0.14 -26.94
C VAL A 111 -0.71 -0.56 -28.27
N ALA A 112 -1.96 -0.16 -28.53
CA ALA A 112 -2.60 -0.37 -29.83
C ALA A 112 -2.02 0.54 -30.92
N ALA A 113 -1.68 1.78 -30.60
CA ALA A 113 -1.19 2.77 -31.56
C ALA A 113 0.29 2.61 -31.92
N ASP A 114 1.14 2.17 -30.99
CA ASP A 114 2.60 2.12 -31.17
C ASP A 114 3.16 0.69 -31.07
N ALA A 115 3.64 0.17 -32.21
CA ALA A 115 4.23 -1.17 -32.29
C ALA A 115 5.56 -1.31 -31.52
N ARG A 116 6.36 -0.23 -31.43
CA ARG A 116 7.61 -0.24 -30.65
C ARG A 116 7.29 -0.29 -29.16
N LEU A 117 6.36 0.55 -28.70
CA LEU A 117 5.90 0.53 -27.32
C LEU A 117 5.29 -0.82 -26.95
N ARG A 118 4.48 -1.42 -27.85
CA ARG A 118 3.93 -2.76 -27.67
C ARG A 118 5.03 -3.79 -27.45
N SER A 119 6.06 -3.78 -28.30
CA SER A 119 7.20 -4.71 -28.16
C SER A 119 7.93 -4.51 -26.83
N LEU A 120 8.20 -3.25 -26.44
CA LEU A 120 8.83 -2.94 -25.15
C LEU A 120 8.00 -3.44 -23.97
N VAL A 121 6.68 -3.26 -23.99
CA VAL A 121 5.78 -3.67 -22.90
C VAL A 121 5.66 -5.19 -22.82
N VAL A 122 5.54 -5.88 -23.95
CA VAL A 122 5.41 -7.35 -24.00
C VAL A 122 6.67 -8.04 -23.51
N HIS A 123 7.85 -7.51 -23.84
CA HIS A 123 9.15 -8.07 -23.47
C HIS A 123 9.78 -7.42 -22.24
N TYR A 124 9.04 -6.57 -21.52
CA TYR A 124 9.55 -5.91 -20.33
C TYR A 124 9.78 -6.93 -19.20
N GLU A 125 11.01 -7.01 -18.73
CA GLU A 125 11.36 -7.59 -17.43
C GLU A 125 12.19 -6.57 -16.62
N PRO A 126 11.84 -6.34 -15.34
CA PRO A 126 12.56 -5.40 -14.49
C PRO A 126 13.98 -5.90 -14.22
N SER A 127 14.93 -4.95 -14.20
CA SER A 127 16.30 -5.25 -13.77
C SER A 127 16.33 -5.55 -12.27
N ALA A 128 17.33 -6.30 -11.79
CA ALA A 128 17.44 -6.66 -10.38
C ALA A 128 17.43 -5.44 -9.42
N GLY A 129 17.83 -4.26 -9.89
CA GLY A 129 17.80 -3.00 -9.13
C GLY A 129 16.42 -2.32 -9.05
N ASP A 130 15.47 -2.68 -9.90
CA ASP A 130 14.10 -2.14 -9.91
C ASP A 130 13.14 -2.87 -8.97
N VAL A 131 13.57 -4.05 -8.50
CA VAL A 131 12.87 -4.91 -7.53
C VAL A 131 13.32 -4.54 -6.11
N ALA A 132 13.29 -3.25 -5.78
CA ALA A 132 13.26 -2.85 -4.38
C ALA A 132 11.90 -3.29 -3.84
N THR A 133 11.83 -4.52 -3.32
CA THR A 133 10.74 -5.02 -2.47
C THR A 133 10.71 -4.14 -1.23
N SER A 134 10.14 -2.95 -1.38
CA SER A 134 9.85 -2.03 -0.29
C SER A 134 8.57 -2.48 0.38
N ASP A 135 8.50 -3.76 0.77
CA ASP A 135 7.57 -4.15 1.81
C ASP A 135 8.21 -3.71 3.12
N PRO A 136 7.72 -2.65 3.79
CA PRO A 136 8.18 -2.38 5.13
C PRO A 136 7.77 -3.57 5.99
N ASP A 137 8.72 -4.13 6.74
CA ASP A 137 8.39 -5.13 7.75
C ASP A 137 7.47 -4.49 8.80
N VAL A 138 6.20 -4.90 8.81
CA VAL A 138 5.19 -4.35 9.74
C VAL A 138 5.18 -5.18 11.02
N VAL A 139 5.50 -4.54 12.14
CA VAL A 139 5.41 -5.13 13.48
C VAL A 139 4.21 -4.57 14.22
N VAL A 140 3.28 -5.45 14.64
CA VAL A 140 2.09 -5.08 15.41
C VAL A 140 2.18 -5.65 16.82
N CYS A 141 2.15 -4.78 17.83
CA CYS A 141 2.20 -5.19 19.24
C CYS A 141 0.79 -5.32 19.82
N VAL A 142 0.39 -6.53 20.24
CA VAL A 142 -0.96 -6.84 20.75
C VAL A 142 -0.87 -7.40 22.18
N GLY A 143 -1.81 -7.02 23.05
CA GLY A 143 -1.85 -7.48 24.45
C GLY A 143 -2.67 -6.58 25.38
N PRO A 144 -2.98 -7.04 26.61
CA PRO A 144 -3.85 -6.35 27.56
C PRO A 144 -3.39 -4.92 27.92
N GLN A 145 -4.31 -4.04 28.33
CA GLN A 145 -3.94 -2.69 28.77
C GLN A 145 -2.90 -2.76 29.91
N GLY A 146 -1.88 -1.90 29.86
CA GLY A 146 -0.80 -1.90 30.86
C GLY A 146 0.31 -2.94 30.67
N CYS A 147 0.22 -3.87 29.71
CA CYS A 147 1.25 -4.91 29.50
C CYS A 147 2.57 -4.41 28.84
N GLY A 148 2.82 -3.11 28.82
CA GLY A 148 4.09 -2.54 28.35
C GLY A 148 4.29 -2.42 26.83
N LYS A 149 3.29 -2.71 25.98
CA LYS A 149 3.39 -2.63 24.50
C LYS A 149 4.03 -1.33 24.02
N SER A 150 3.54 -0.18 24.48
CA SER A 150 4.05 1.12 24.07
C SER A 150 5.50 1.36 24.52
N THR A 151 5.91 0.80 25.65
CA THR A 151 7.30 0.85 26.14
C THR A 151 8.19 -0.03 25.27
N PHE A 152 7.77 -1.27 25.02
CA PHE A 152 8.49 -2.22 24.16
C PHE A 152 8.67 -1.66 22.74
N SER A 153 7.59 -1.19 22.12
CA SER A 153 7.65 -0.64 20.77
C SER A 153 8.63 0.54 20.70
N ARG A 154 8.63 1.47 21.68
CA ARG A 154 9.57 2.62 21.70
C ARG A 154 11.03 2.16 21.83
N ALA A 155 11.29 1.16 22.67
CA ALA A 155 12.61 0.57 22.79
C ALA A 155 13.04 -0.08 21.46
N LEU A 156 12.16 -0.85 20.83
CA LEU A 156 12.41 -1.45 19.52
C LEU A 156 12.70 -0.39 18.44
N TYR A 157 11.93 0.70 18.42
CA TYR A 157 12.16 1.82 17.50
C TYR A 157 13.57 2.41 17.66
N ALA A 158 14.01 2.66 18.90
CA ALA A 158 15.34 3.17 19.18
C ALA A 158 16.44 2.17 18.76
N LEU A 159 16.27 0.89 19.05
CA LEU A 159 17.21 -0.17 18.67
C LEU A 159 17.34 -0.30 17.14
N LEU A 160 16.22 -0.25 16.41
CA LEU A 160 16.23 -0.29 14.95
C LEU A 160 16.96 0.91 14.36
N ARG A 161 16.79 2.11 14.94
CA ARG A 161 17.58 3.29 14.53
C ARG A 161 19.06 3.16 14.84
N GLN A 162 19.41 2.58 15.99
CA GLN A 162 20.82 2.30 16.34
C GLN A 162 21.45 1.30 15.37
N ALA A 163 20.67 0.34 14.87
CA ALA A 163 21.11 -0.61 13.84
C ALA A 163 21.19 0.00 12.42
N GLY A 164 20.97 1.32 12.26
CA GLY A 164 21.04 2.00 10.97
C GLY A 164 19.79 1.83 10.10
N LEU A 165 18.69 1.28 10.64
CA LEU A 165 17.43 1.16 9.93
C LEU A 165 16.59 2.44 10.07
N SER A 166 15.61 2.61 9.18
CA SER A 166 14.68 3.74 9.17
C SER A 166 13.25 3.31 9.55
N PRO A 167 12.99 2.93 10.82
CA PRO A 167 11.65 2.53 11.26
C PRO A 167 10.67 3.71 11.21
N CYS A 168 9.40 3.43 10.91
CA CYS A 168 8.30 4.38 10.96
C CYS A 168 7.33 3.98 12.08
N TRP A 169 6.91 4.95 12.89
CA TRP A 169 5.97 4.73 13.99
C TRP A 169 4.56 5.14 13.57
N VAL A 170 3.59 4.23 13.71
CA VAL A 170 2.17 4.51 13.47
C VAL A 170 1.41 4.20 14.76
N ASN A 171 1.00 5.24 15.48
CA ASN A 171 0.22 5.11 16.70
C ASN A 171 -1.26 5.40 16.43
N GLN A 172 -2.16 4.52 16.86
CA GLN A 172 -3.60 4.81 16.84
C GLN A 172 -3.99 5.92 17.81
N ASP A 173 -3.27 6.08 18.93
CA ASP A 173 -3.58 7.10 19.96
C ASP A 173 -3.17 8.53 19.54
N GLU A 174 -2.28 8.69 18.56
CA GLU A 174 -1.80 10.00 18.08
C GLU A 174 -2.67 10.58 16.95
N ALA A 175 -3.52 9.77 16.31
CA ALA A 175 -4.53 10.25 15.37
C ALA A 175 -5.56 11.19 16.03
N GLY A 176 -5.62 11.21 17.36
CA GLY A 176 -6.44 12.11 18.18
C GLY A 176 -5.73 13.38 18.68
N GLY A 177 -4.54 13.73 18.17
CA GLY A 177 -3.90 15.04 18.43
C GLY A 177 -3.20 15.21 19.79
N ARG A 178 -2.94 14.13 20.55
CA ARG A 178 -2.28 14.23 21.87
C ARG A 178 -0.75 14.20 21.77
N ARG A 179 -0.12 15.38 21.60
CA ARG A 179 1.35 15.57 21.50
C ARG A 179 2.12 15.57 22.84
N GLN A 180 1.46 15.30 23.97
CA GLN A 180 2.06 15.47 25.31
C GLN A 180 3.12 14.40 25.69
N PHE A 181 3.24 13.32 24.92
CA PHE A 181 4.13 12.19 25.24
C PHE A 181 5.47 12.22 24.51
N LEU A 182 5.77 13.28 23.77
CA LEU A 182 7.01 13.45 22.99
C LEU A 182 8.15 14.11 23.77
N THR A 183 7.95 14.52 25.03
CA THR A 183 9.05 14.97 25.88
C THR A 183 9.71 13.77 26.57
N PRO A 184 10.95 13.41 26.21
CA PRO A 184 11.72 12.46 26.98
C PRO A 184 12.19 13.15 28.27
N PHE A 185 12.27 12.39 29.36
CA PHE A 185 12.79 12.84 30.65
C PHE A 185 14.12 13.60 30.51
N GLY A 186 14.20 14.83 31.07
CA GLY A 186 15.48 15.45 31.44
C GLY A 186 15.67 16.94 31.12
N ALA A 187 15.20 17.82 32.00
CA ALA A 187 15.88 19.09 32.29
C ALA A 187 15.49 19.57 33.70
N ARG A 188 16.19 19.04 34.73
CA ARG A 188 16.39 19.82 35.95
C ARG A 188 17.34 20.96 35.57
N ASN A 189 16.95 22.20 35.78
CA ASN A 189 17.92 23.28 35.91
C ASN A 189 17.55 24.18 37.09
N THR A 190 18.26 23.95 38.18
CA THR A 190 18.47 24.87 39.29
C THR A 190 19.15 26.13 38.79
N LYS A 191 18.53 27.29 38.97
CA LYS A 191 19.26 28.54 39.23
C LYS A 191 18.65 29.24 40.43
N ALA A 192 19.40 29.21 41.52
CA ALA A 192 19.26 30.08 42.67
C ALA A 192 20.41 31.09 42.64
N THR A 193 20.10 32.37 42.52
CA THR A 193 20.86 33.54 43.05
C THR A 193 19.93 34.77 42.91
N ARG A 194 19.26 35.21 44.00
CA ARG A 194 19.61 36.37 44.89
C ARG A 194 19.78 37.68 44.10
N THR A 195 19.16 38.83 44.42
CA THR A 195 18.97 39.47 45.74
C THR A 195 18.07 40.73 45.65
N SER A 196 17.39 41.05 46.78
CA SER A 196 16.95 42.38 47.31
C SER A 196 15.94 43.22 46.49
N SER A 197 14.93 43.90 47.04
CA SER A 197 14.83 44.62 48.32
C SER A 197 13.36 44.94 48.70
N SER A 198 13.18 45.26 49.98
CA SER A 198 11.98 45.63 50.75
C SER A 198 11.24 46.92 50.31
N THR A 199 10.07 47.12 50.92
CA THR A 199 9.23 48.35 51.07
C THR A 199 8.52 48.86 49.81
N ARG A 200 7.22 49.17 49.80
CA ARG A 200 6.27 49.63 50.83
C ARG A 200 4.88 49.04 50.58
#